data_AF-W7IPY7-F1
#
_entry.id   AF-W7IPY7-F1
#
_cell.length_a   1.000
_cell.length_b   1.000
_cell.length_c   1.000
_cell.angle_alpha   90.00
_cell.angle_beta   90.00
_cell.angle_gamma   90.00
#
_symmetry.space_group_name_H-M   'P 1'
#
loop_
_entity.id
_entity.type
_entity.pdbx_description
1 polymer ?
#
loop_
_entity_poly.entity_id
_entity_poly.type
_entity_poly.pdbx_seq_one_letter_code
_entity_poly.pdbx_strand_id
1 'polypeptide(L)'
;MPDPVFEPDPATTPDPSKVKVLRGSPPGIRNAQVHYRAAGGILGRKTVPRSQAQSALLKYHDKDGYDQEQVMTLSEAEHFLREARTRAEAADVEEAARHAAVDLVCPHCKVRRQYAGAMSFMLGEMALMGGVKALSQDAVVQHAYRCPVCGSTEFFADGFLRHPIQ
;
A
#
# COMPACT_ATOMS: atom_id res chain seq x y z
N MET A 1 -7.89 9.11 -7.54
CA MET A 1 -6.53 9.68 -7.60
C MET A 1 -5.63 8.68 -6.92
N PRO A 2 -4.40 8.43 -7.41
CA PRO A 2 -3.49 7.51 -6.73
C PRO A 2 -3.21 8.00 -5.30
N ASP A 3 -3.10 7.06 -4.36
CA ASP A 3 -2.80 7.36 -2.97
C ASP A 3 -1.49 8.17 -2.83
N PRO A 4 -1.38 9.06 -1.84
CA PRO A 4 -0.15 9.81 -1.62
C PRO A 4 1.01 8.86 -1.30
N VAL A 5 2.19 9.15 -1.87
CA VAL A 5 3.42 8.39 -1.58
C VAL A 5 4.06 8.89 -0.29
N PHE A 6 3.92 10.18 0.02
CA PHE A 6 4.59 10.86 1.12
C PHE A 6 3.64 11.74 1.93
N GLU A 7 4.01 11.99 3.18
CA GLU A 7 3.34 12.95 4.06
C GLU A 7 4.36 13.75 4.88
N PRO A 8 4.46 15.08 4.70
CA PRO A 8 3.97 15.84 3.55
C PRO A 8 4.64 15.44 2.22
N ASP A 9 4.02 15.71 1.07
CA ASP A 9 4.67 15.50 -0.22
C ASP A 9 5.76 16.57 -0.45
N PRO A 10 7.05 16.19 -0.56
CA PRO A 10 8.14 17.13 -0.80
C PRO A 10 8.06 17.87 -2.15
N ALA A 11 7.20 17.45 -3.08
CA ALA A 11 6.99 18.13 -4.35
C ALA A 11 5.99 19.30 -4.24
N THR A 12 5.05 19.25 -3.30
CA THR A 12 3.98 20.26 -3.15
C THR A 12 4.07 21.04 -1.86
N THR A 13 4.77 20.50 -0.86
CA THR A 13 4.97 21.16 0.43
C THR A 13 6.30 21.91 0.39
N PRO A 14 6.28 23.24 0.53
CA PRO A 14 7.51 24.02 0.58
C PRO A 14 8.30 23.64 1.83
N ASP A 15 9.54 23.21 1.61
CA ASP A 15 10.58 23.05 2.62
C ASP A 15 10.22 22.22 3.88
N PRO A 16 9.83 20.94 3.73
CA PRO A 16 9.42 20.13 4.85
C PRO A 16 10.58 19.80 5.78
N SER A 17 10.34 19.82 7.10
CA SER A 17 11.33 19.41 8.12
C SER A 17 11.36 17.90 8.39
N LYS A 18 10.28 17.22 8.01
CA LYS A 18 10.12 15.76 8.08
C LYS A 18 9.29 15.29 6.89
N VAL A 19 9.56 14.09 6.39
CA VAL A 19 8.78 13.43 5.34
C VAL A 19 8.57 11.97 5.74
N LYS A 20 7.32 11.56 5.89
CA LYS A 20 6.92 10.16 6.11
C LYS A 20 6.68 9.49 4.76
N VAL A 21 7.21 8.27 4.59
CA VAL A 21 6.95 7.44 3.42
C VAL A 21 5.73 6.58 3.71
N LEU A 22 4.66 6.80 2.94
CA LEU A 22 3.40 6.06 3.05
C LEU A 22 3.42 4.82 2.14
N ARG A 23 4.01 4.96 0.95
CA ARG A 23 4.10 3.90 -0.07
C ARG A 23 5.50 3.84 -0.66
N GLY A 24 5.88 2.68 -1.19
CA GLY A 24 7.20 2.50 -1.80
C GLY A 24 8.36 2.42 -0.80
N SER A 25 8.13 2.04 0.46
CA SER A 25 9.22 1.71 1.40
C SER A 25 9.97 0.43 0.97
N PRO A 26 11.29 0.30 1.22
CA PRO A 26 12.03 -0.90 0.86
C PRO A 26 11.45 -2.17 1.48
N PRO A 27 11.62 -3.35 0.84
CA PRO A 27 11.16 -4.61 1.41
C PRO A 27 11.74 -4.81 2.81
N GLY A 28 10.84 -5.03 3.79
CA GLY A 28 11.23 -5.20 5.18
C GLY A 28 11.43 -3.91 5.99
N ILE A 29 11.13 -2.75 5.40
CA ILE A 29 11.12 -1.46 6.08
C ILE A 29 9.68 -0.97 6.22
N ARG A 30 9.28 -0.60 7.44
CA ARG A 30 7.97 -0.02 7.75
C ARG A 30 8.14 1.34 8.45
N ASN A 31 7.09 2.17 8.41
CA ASN A 31 7.07 3.48 9.08
C ASN A 31 8.27 4.39 8.77
N ALA A 32 8.82 4.31 7.55
CA ALA A 32 9.99 5.09 7.16
C ALA A 32 9.71 6.60 7.21
N GLN A 33 10.60 7.33 7.86
CA GLN A 33 10.53 8.79 8.02
C GLN A 33 11.90 9.42 7.84
N VAL A 34 11.99 10.42 6.98
CA VAL A 34 13.19 11.24 6.79
C VAL A 34 13.03 12.51 7.62
N HIS A 35 13.97 12.76 8.54
CA HIS A 35 14.03 13.96 9.36
C HIS A 35 15.25 14.78 8.95
N TYR A 36 15.05 16.04 8.57
CA TYR A 36 16.15 16.91 8.16
C TYR A 36 16.82 17.52 9.39
N ARG A 37 18.16 17.47 9.45
CA ARG A 37 18.96 17.79 10.65
C ARG A 37 20.07 18.78 10.34
N ALA A 38 20.30 19.70 11.26
CA ALA A 38 21.48 20.57 11.28
C ALA A 38 22.11 20.58 12.68
N ALA A 39 23.37 21.01 12.75
CA ALA A 39 24.05 21.23 14.02
C ALA A 39 23.26 22.24 14.90
N GLY A 40 23.15 21.95 16.19
CA GLY A 40 22.54 22.83 17.20
C GLY A 40 21.47 22.16 18.07
N GLY A 41 21.10 22.83 19.18
CA GLY A 41 20.17 22.32 20.19
C GLY A 41 20.87 21.66 21.39
N ILE A 42 20.09 21.22 22.40
CA ILE A 42 20.59 20.69 23.69
C ILE A 42 21.41 19.41 23.52
N LEU A 43 21.13 18.62 22.48
CA LEU A 43 21.82 17.36 22.15
C LEU A 43 22.72 17.47 20.90
N GLY A 44 23.06 18.70 20.48
CA GLY A 44 23.96 18.95 19.35
C GLY A 44 23.35 18.76 17.95
N ARG A 45 22.14 18.20 17.83
CA ARG A 45 21.41 18.09 16.55
C ARG A 45 19.93 18.44 16.72
N LYS A 46 19.39 19.29 15.84
CA LYS A 46 17.96 19.67 15.82
C LYS A 46 17.32 19.36 14.47
N THR A 47 16.02 19.07 14.48
CA THR A 47 15.22 18.96 13.26
C THR A 47 14.97 20.36 12.71
N VAL A 48 15.21 20.55 11.41
CA VAL A 48 15.12 21.84 10.72
C VAL A 48 14.41 21.66 9.38
N PRO A 49 13.92 22.75 8.74
CA PRO A 49 13.49 22.71 7.35
C PRO A 49 14.60 22.16 6.44
N ARG A 50 14.23 21.49 5.35
CA ARG A 50 15.17 20.87 4.39
C ARG A 50 16.23 21.86 3.87
N SER A 51 15.86 23.10 3.61
CA SER A 51 16.75 24.16 3.09
C SER A 51 17.85 24.56 4.07
N GLN A 52 17.65 24.32 5.38
CA GLN A 52 18.59 24.64 6.45
C GLN A 52 19.35 23.40 6.93
N ALA A 53 19.08 22.24 6.36
CA ALA A 53 19.63 20.97 6.80
C ALA A 53 21.09 20.81 6.34
N GLN A 54 21.85 20.06 7.12
CA GLN A 54 23.22 19.62 6.78
C GLN A 54 23.28 18.10 6.59
N SER A 55 22.35 17.39 7.19
CA SER A 55 22.21 15.93 7.13
C SER A 55 20.74 15.56 7.24
N ALA A 56 20.44 14.29 7.02
CA ALA A 56 19.13 13.73 7.30
C ALA A 56 19.27 12.48 8.18
N LEU A 57 18.19 12.16 8.88
CA LEU A 57 18.06 10.97 9.71
C LEU A 57 16.87 10.18 9.19
N LEU A 58 17.11 8.98 8.67
CA LEU A 58 16.06 8.04 8.35
C LEU A 58 15.73 7.24 9.60
N LYS A 59 14.46 7.28 10.00
CA LYS A 59 13.89 6.43 11.04
C LYS A 59 12.97 5.40 10.40
N TYR A 60 13.03 4.15 10.82
CA TYR A 60 12.15 3.11 10.31
C TYR A 60 12.05 1.92 11.26
N HIS A 61 11.06 1.06 11.03
CA HIS A 61 10.98 -0.25 11.69
C HIS A 61 11.47 -1.32 10.72
N ASP A 62 12.35 -2.20 11.17
CA ASP A 62 12.78 -3.36 10.40
C ASP A 62 11.73 -4.49 10.40
N LYS A 63 12.09 -5.66 9.85
CA LYS A 63 11.22 -6.84 9.79
C LYS A 63 10.87 -7.40 11.17
N ASP A 64 11.76 -7.19 12.13
CA ASP A 64 11.63 -7.67 13.50
C ASP A 64 10.86 -6.66 14.37
N GLY A 65 10.52 -5.50 13.81
CA GLY A 65 9.69 -4.47 14.42
C GLY A 65 10.47 -3.48 15.28
N TYR A 66 11.81 -3.54 15.28
CA TYR A 66 12.66 -2.64 16.05
C TYR A 66 12.86 -1.31 15.34
N ASP A 67 12.92 -0.24 16.13
CA ASP A 67 13.24 1.09 15.67
C ASP A 67 14.72 1.17 15.25
N GLN A 68 14.93 1.50 13.99
CA GLN A 68 16.23 1.72 13.39
C GLN A 68 16.39 3.19 13.02
N GLU A 69 17.60 3.70 13.23
CA GLU A 69 17.97 5.06 12.87
C GLU A 69 19.25 5.04 12.03
N GLN A 70 19.21 5.70 10.88
CA GLN A 70 20.34 5.82 9.97
C GLN A 70 20.58 7.28 9.62
N VAL A 71 21.78 7.78 9.93
CA VAL A 71 22.23 9.10 9.50
C VAL A 71 22.66 9.02 8.04
N MET A 72 22.24 10.00 7.25
CA MET A 72 22.52 10.08 5.83
C MET A 72 22.80 11.53 5.40
N THR A 73 23.49 11.66 4.28
CA THR A 73 23.64 12.92 3.55
C THR A 73 22.30 13.37 2.96
N LEU A 74 22.19 14.66 2.59
CA LEU A 74 20.98 15.17 1.94
C LEU A 74 20.75 14.50 0.57
N SER A 75 21.83 14.24 -0.18
CA SER A 75 21.77 13.53 -1.46
C SER A 75 21.25 12.10 -1.31
N GLU A 76 21.65 11.39 -0.26
CA GLU A 76 21.14 10.03 0.04
C GLU A 76 19.66 10.08 0.42
N ALA A 77 19.24 11.06 1.21
CA ALA A 77 17.83 11.24 1.54
C ALA A 77 16.97 11.54 0.30
N GLU A 78 17.46 12.40 -0.61
CA GLU A 78 16.78 12.69 -1.87
C GLU A 78 16.73 11.48 -2.80
N HIS A 79 17.82 10.71 -2.86
CA HIS A 79 17.86 9.46 -3.61
C HIS A 79 16.84 8.45 -3.05
N PHE A 80 16.83 8.25 -1.74
CA PHE A 80 15.87 7.38 -1.06
C PHE A 80 14.42 7.75 -1.35
N LEU A 81 14.07 9.04 -1.24
CA LEU A 81 12.72 9.53 -1.55
C LEU A 81 12.36 9.32 -3.02
N ARG A 82 13.31 9.54 -3.95
CA ARG A 82 13.10 9.28 -5.37
C ARG A 82 12.85 7.81 -5.65
N GLU A 83 13.66 6.92 -5.09
CA GLU A 83 13.46 5.47 -5.24
C GLU A 83 12.14 4.99 -4.63
N ALA A 84 11.71 5.59 -3.51
CA ALA A 84 10.43 5.26 -2.91
C ALA A 84 9.27 5.65 -3.86
N ARG A 85 9.35 6.81 -4.50
CA ARG A 85 8.38 7.23 -5.53
C ARG A 85 8.38 6.28 -6.72
N THR A 86 9.55 5.97 -7.27
CA THR A 86 9.66 5.03 -8.41
C THR A 86 9.07 3.66 -8.08
N ARG A 87 9.27 3.15 -6.86
CA ARG A 87 8.68 1.88 -6.43
C ARG A 87 7.17 1.95 -6.24
N ALA A 88 6.65 3.07 -5.73
CA ALA A 88 5.21 3.30 -5.66
C ALA A 88 4.57 3.36 -7.07
N GLU A 89 5.19 4.08 -8.00
CA GLU A 89 4.75 4.15 -9.40
C GLU A 89 4.77 2.79 -10.09
N ALA A 90 5.83 2.00 -9.89
CA ALA A 90 5.91 0.64 -10.42
C ALA A 90 4.80 -0.26 -9.87
N ALA A 91 4.49 -0.15 -8.57
CA ALA A 91 3.40 -0.88 -7.95
C ALA A 91 2.03 -0.44 -8.50
N ASP A 92 1.83 0.86 -8.72
CA ASP A 92 0.60 1.41 -9.33
C ASP A 92 0.42 0.87 -10.77
N VAL A 93 1.50 0.77 -11.55
CA VAL A 93 1.46 0.18 -12.90
C VAL A 93 1.13 -1.31 -12.85
N GLU A 94 1.77 -2.07 -11.96
CA GLU A 94 1.49 -3.50 -11.78
C GLU A 94 0.04 -3.74 -11.35
N GLU A 95 -0.47 -2.90 -10.44
CA GLU A 95 -1.86 -2.93 -9.98
C GLU A 95 -2.83 -2.58 -11.12
N ALA A 96 -2.56 -1.53 -11.89
CA ALA A 96 -3.38 -1.17 -13.06
C ALA A 96 -3.39 -2.28 -14.13
N ALA A 97 -2.25 -2.92 -14.40
CA ALA A 97 -2.16 -4.05 -15.32
C ALA A 97 -2.97 -5.25 -14.83
N ARG A 98 -2.91 -5.53 -13.52
CA ARG A 98 -3.71 -6.55 -12.84
C ARG A 98 -5.21 -6.27 -12.93
N HIS A 99 -5.64 -5.02 -12.78
CA HIS A 99 -7.05 -4.64 -12.96
C HIS A 99 -7.49 -4.70 -14.42
N ALA A 100 -6.62 -4.35 -15.36
CA ALA A 100 -6.92 -4.43 -16.79
C ALA A 100 -7.05 -5.87 -17.29
N ALA A 101 -6.40 -6.83 -16.63
CA ALA A 101 -6.53 -8.25 -16.95
C ALA A 101 -7.89 -8.86 -16.56
N VAL A 102 -8.70 -8.17 -15.75
CA VAL A 102 -10.05 -8.62 -15.38
C VAL A 102 -11.09 -7.98 -16.32
N ASP A 103 -11.67 -8.80 -17.21
CA ASP A 103 -12.79 -8.35 -18.04
C ASP A 103 -14.07 -8.24 -17.20
N LEU A 104 -14.38 -7.02 -16.77
CA LEU A 104 -15.60 -6.69 -16.03
C LEU A 104 -16.79 -6.37 -16.96
N VAL A 105 -16.70 -6.63 -18.26
CA VAL A 105 -17.80 -6.37 -19.20
C VAL A 105 -18.86 -7.47 -19.07
N CYS A 106 -20.11 -7.07 -18.84
CA CYS A 106 -21.23 -8.00 -18.85
C CYS A 106 -21.37 -8.62 -20.26
N PRO A 107 -21.32 -9.97 -20.42
CA PRO A 107 -21.40 -10.59 -21.73
C PRO A 107 -22.76 -10.38 -22.38
N HIS A 108 -23.81 -10.13 -21.59
CA HIS A 108 -25.17 -9.88 -22.06
C HIS A 108 -25.43 -8.42 -22.44
N CYS A 109 -25.08 -7.49 -21.55
CA CYS A 109 -25.40 -6.07 -21.74
C CYS A 109 -24.27 -5.25 -22.35
N LYS A 110 -23.06 -5.81 -22.47
CA LYS A 110 -21.84 -5.15 -22.96
C LYS A 110 -21.48 -3.85 -22.22
N VAL A 111 -21.94 -3.74 -20.97
CA VAL A 111 -21.59 -2.64 -20.05
C VAL A 111 -20.66 -3.14 -18.96
N ARG A 112 -19.80 -2.26 -18.45
CA ARG A 112 -18.91 -2.57 -17.32
C ARG A 112 -19.73 -2.82 -16.05
N ARG A 113 -19.47 -3.94 -15.37
CA ARG A 113 -20.01 -4.24 -14.04
C ARG A 113 -19.43 -3.26 -13.01
N GLN A 114 -20.26 -2.87 -12.05
CA GLN A 114 -19.90 -1.99 -10.94
C GLN A 114 -19.61 -2.81 -9.69
N TYR A 115 -18.69 -2.35 -8.85
CA TYR A 115 -18.42 -3.03 -7.59
C TYR A 115 -19.65 -2.96 -6.68
N ALA A 116 -20.04 -4.11 -6.14
CA ALA A 116 -21.22 -4.28 -5.30
C ALA A 116 -20.88 -4.60 -3.84
N GLY A 117 -19.59 -4.73 -3.49
CA GLY A 117 -19.14 -5.03 -2.13
C GLY A 117 -18.45 -6.40 -2.00
N ALA A 118 -17.98 -6.69 -0.79
CA ALA A 118 -17.44 -7.98 -0.43
C ALA A 118 -18.54 -8.87 0.15
N MET A 119 -18.56 -10.15 -0.23
CA MET A 119 -19.48 -11.16 0.25
C MET A 119 -18.70 -12.34 0.81
N SER A 120 -19.06 -12.78 2.01
CA SER A 120 -18.47 -13.96 2.63
C SER A 120 -19.24 -15.21 2.24
N PHE A 121 -18.55 -16.18 1.64
CA PHE A 121 -19.11 -17.50 1.34
C PHE A 121 -18.61 -18.51 2.36
N MET A 122 -19.53 -19.26 2.96
CA MET A 122 -19.19 -20.41 3.80
C MET A 122 -18.98 -21.62 2.88
N LEU A 123 -17.75 -22.11 2.81
CA LEU A 123 -17.47 -23.38 2.14
C LEU A 123 -17.73 -24.52 3.13
N GLY A 124 -18.78 -25.30 2.90
CA GLY A 124 -19.01 -26.55 3.61
C GLY A 124 -18.32 -27.68 2.87
N GLU A 125 -17.27 -28.27 3.45
CA GLU A 125 -16.76 -29.55 2.96
C GLU A 125 -17.72 -30.67 3.37
N MET A 126 -18.22 -31.45 2.41
CA MET A 126 -18.89 -32.72 2.71
C MET A 126 -17.83 -33.73 3.17
N ALA A 127 -17.58 -33.80 4.47
CA ALA A 127 -16.81 -34.90 5.05
C ALA A 127 -17.61 -36.21 4.88
N LEU A 128 -17.15 -37.09 3.98
CA LEU A 128 -17.67 -38.46 3.91
C LEU A 128 -17.30 -39.18 5.21
N MET A 129 -18.34 -39.67 5.91
CA MET A 129 -18.34 -40.49 7.12
C MET A 129 -17.01 -41.17 7.47
N GLY A 130 -16.41 -40.78 8.60
CA GLY A 130 -15.39 -41.59 9.28
C GLY A 130 -14.29 -40.77 9.96
N GLY A 131 -14.60 -40.23 11.13
CA GLY A 131 -13.59 -39.65 12.02
C GLY A 131 -13.79 -38.16 12.24
N VAL A 132 -13.99 -37.81 13.50
CA VAL A 132 -14.20 -36.46 14.02
C VAL A 132 -13.02 -35.56 13.59
N LYS A 133 -13.16 -34.83 12.49
CA LYS A 133 -12.30 -33.69 12.15
C LYS A 133 -13.18 -32.46 12.09
N ALA A 134 -12.75 -31.47 12.84
CA ALA A 134 -13.42 -30.19 13.04
C ALA A 134 -13.91 -29.61 11.71
N LEU A 135 -15.15 -29.11 11.72
CA LEU A 135 -15.66 -28.15 10.75
C LEU A 135 -14.76 -26.90 10.82
N SER A 136 -13.64 -26.87 10.11
CA SER A 136 -12.96 -25.60 9.82
C SER A 136 -13.84 -24.87 8.80
N GLN A 137 -14.70 -23.99 9.30
CA GLN A 137 -15.49 -23.10 8.47
C GLN A 137 -14.55 -22.03 7.92
N ASP A 138 -13.90 -22.31 6.80
CA ASP A 138 -13.13 -21.29 6.10
C ASP A 138 -14.11 -20.38 5.35
N ALA A 139 -14.36 -19.21 5.92
CA ALA A 139 -15.13 -18.15 5.26
C ALA A 139 -14.24 -17.51 4.19
N VAL A 140 -14.55 -17.78 2.92
CA VAL A 140 -13.85 -17.13 1.81
C VAL A 140 -14.58 -15.83 1.48
N VAL A 141 -13.88 -14.71 1.64
CA VAL A 141 -14.37 -13.41 1.19
C VAL A 141 -14.18 -13.33 -0.31
N GLN A 142 -15.24 -12.94 -1.02
CA GLN A 142 -15.21 -12.70 -2.47
C GLN A 142 -15.79 -11.33 -2.78
N HIS A 143 -15.17 -10.60 -3.69
CA HIS A 143 -15.64 -9.32 -4.18
C HIS A 143 -16.66 -9.51 -5.30
N ALA A 144 -17.82 -8.88 -5.14
CA ALA A 144 -18.91 -8.95 -6.09
C ALA A 144 -18.90 -7.75 -7.05
N TYR A 145 -19.02 -8.01 -8.34
CA TYR A 145 -19.23 -7.00 -9.37
C TYR A 145 -20.56 -7.26 -10.05
N ARG A 146 -21.46 -6.27 -10.04
CA ARG A 146 -22.83 -6.39 -10.54
C ARG A 146 -23.05 -5.54 -11.77
N CYS A 147 -23.68 -6.10 -12.80
CA CYS A 147 -24.14 -5.33 -13.96
C CYS A 147 -25.29 -4.39 -13.53
N PRO A 148 -25.22 -3.08 -13.81
CA PRO A 148 -26.28 -2.15 -13.45
C PRO A 148 -27.58 -2.33 -14.27
N VAL A 149 -27.53 -3.08 -15.38
CA VAL A 149 -28.66 -3.28 -16.28
C VAL A 149 -29.41 -4.58 -16.00
N CYS A 150 -28.74 -5.74 -16.12
CA CYS A 150 -29.38 -7.05 -15.93
C CYS A 150 -29.17 -7.67 -14.56
N GLY A 151 -28.33 -7.06 -13.71
CA GLY A 151 -28.02 -7.58 -12.38
C GLY A 151 -27.10 -8.80 -12.33
N SER A 152 -26.52 -9.24 -13.46
CA SER A 152 -25.54 -10.34 -13.46
C SER A 152 -24.36 -10.02 -12.54
N THR A 153 -23.98 -10.96 -11.67
CA THR A 153 -22.90 -10.77 -10.70
C THR A 153 -21.74 -11.71 -11.00
N GLU A 154 -20.52 -11.19 -10.97
CA GLU A 154 -19.28 -11.98 -10.95
C GLU A 154 -18.61 -11.83 -9.59
N PHE A 155 -18.07 -12.94 -9.09
CA PHE A 155 -17.37 -13.00 -7.82
C PHE A 155 -15.89 -13.29 -8.05
N PHE A 156 -15.03 -12.55 -7.38
CA PHE A 156 -13.59 -12.72 -7.40
C PHE A 156 -13.12 -13.00 -5.98
N ALA A 157 -12.44 -14.12 -5.76
CA ALA A 157 -11.91 -14.45 -4.44
C ALA A 157 -10.92 -13.40 -3.95
N ASP A 158 -10.86 -13.17 -2.64
CA ASP A 158 -9.75 -12.44 -2.02
C ASP A 158 -8.46 -13.25 -2.22
N GLY A 159 -7.70 -12.89 -3.25
CA GLY A 159 -6.48 -13.58 -3.64
C GLY A 159 -5.89 -13.08 -4.95
N PHE A 160 -4.64 -12.59 -4.86
CA PHE A 160 -3.72 -12.08 -5.90
C PHE A 160 -3.92 -10.67 -6.49
N LEU A 161 -5.08 -10.02 -6.35
CA LEU A 161 -5.32 -8.66 -6.88
C LEU A 161 -5.76 -7.72 -5.75
N ARG A 162 -5.08 -6.58 -5.57
CA ARG A 162 -5.61 -5.48 -4.75
C ARG A 162 -6.91 -4.98 -5.38
N HIS A 163 -7.86 -4.60 -4.53
CA HIS A 163 -9.18 -4.17 -4.97
C HIS A 163 -9.10 -2.81 -5.70
N PRO A 164 -9.75 -2.61 -6.87
CA PRO A 164 -9.73 -1.35 -7.64
C PRO A 164 -10.40 -0.14 -6.98
N ILE A 165 -10.82 -0.27 -5.72
CA ILE A 165 -11.51 0.77 -4.92
C ILE A 165 -10.95 0.78 -3.49
N GLN A 166 -9.65 0.57 -3.32
CA GLN A 166 -8.98 1.03 -2.10
C GLN A 166 -8.67 2.51 -2.22
#